data_AF-A0A1Y4FPX8-F1
#
_entry.id   AF-A0A1Y4FPX8-F1
#
_cell.length_a   1.000
_cell.length_b   1.000
_cell.length_c   1.000
_cell.angle_alpha   90.00
_cell.angle_beta   90.00
_cell.angle_gamma   90.00
#
_symmetry.space_group_name_H-M   'P 1'
#
loop_
_entity.id
_entity.type
_entity.pdbx_description
1 polymer ?
#
loop_
_entity_poly.entity_id
_entity_poly.type
_entity_poly.pdbx_seq_one_letter_code
_entity_poly.pdbx_strand_id
1 'polypeptide(L)'
;MTREEIIEKVNTLLAEEFEVEASTLTPDANVKETLSLDSLSLVDLVALIQQTYQVKIPVSDLRQIQTFTDLYDYIESHLPAA
;
A
#
# COMPACT_ATOMS: atom_id res chain seq x y z
N MET A 1 0.94 14.25 -8.06
CA MET A 1 2.01 13.27 -7.73
C MET A 1 2.13 12.32 -8.91
N THR A 2 3.33 11.91 -9.29
CA THR A 2 3.52 10.86 -10.31
C THR A 2 3.44 9.47 -9.67
N ARG A 3 3.14 8.46 -10.47
CA ARG A 3 3.10 7.05 -10.04
C ARG A 3 4.36 6.63 -9.30
N GLU A 4 5.52 7.02 -9.81
CA GLU A 4 6.83 6.68 -9.22
C GLU A 4 6.97 7.23 -7.81
N GLU A 5 6.52 8.47 -7.54
CA GLU A 5 6.57 9.04 -6.19
C GLU A 5 5.61 8.35 -5.22
N ILE A 6 4.45 7.90 -5.71
CA ILE A 6 3.51 7.11 -4.91
C ILE A 6 4.16 5.78 -4.54
N ILE A 7 4.74 5.08 -5.52
CA ILE A 7 5.42 3.81 -5.29
C ILE A 7 6.55 3.98 -4.28
N GLU A 8 7.44 4.96 -4.46
CA GLU A 8 8.55 5.18 -3.52
C GLU A 8 8.06 5.49 -2.11
N LYS A 9 7.08 6.40 -1.95
CA LYS A 9 6.57 6.74 -0.63
C LYS A 9 5.82 5.58 0.02
N VAL A 10 4.96 4.89 -0.71
CA VAL A 10 4.23 3.71 -0.21
C VAL A 10 5.24 2.62 0.15
N ASN A 11 6.23 2.35 -0.69
CA ASN A 11 7.23 1.33 -0.39
C ASN A 11 8.09 1.68 0.81
N THR A 12 8.54 2.92 0.93
CA THR A 12 9.33 3.36 2.08
C THR A 12 8.51 3.22 3.36
N LEU A 13 7.28 3.73 3.35
CA LEU A 13 6.35 3.66 4.48
C LEU A 13 6.06 2.20 4.89
N LEU A 14 5.81 1.31 3.93
CA LEU A 14 5.55 -0.10 4.19
C LEU A 14 6.81 -0.83 4.65
N ALA A 15 7.98 -0.53 4.09
CA ALA A 15 9.26 -1.10 4.51
C ALA A 15 9.58 -0.74 5.97
N GLU A 16 9.33 0.51 6.36
CA GLU A 16 9.54 0.97 7.74
C GLU A 16 8.52 0.36 8.72
N GLU A 17 7.23 0.38 8.38
CA GLU A 17 6.17 -0.04 9.30
C GLU A 17 6.06 -1.57 9.43
N PHE A 18 6.37 -2.31 8.37
CA PHE A 18 6.34 -3.79 8.37
C PHE A 18 7.73 -4.41 8.55
N GLU A 19 8.77 -3.60 8.76
CA GLU A 19 10.16 -4.04 8.90
C GLU A 19 10.61 -4.97 7.75
N VAL A 20 10.24 -4.63 6.51
CA VAL A 20 10.61 -5.39 5.31
C VAL A 20 11.56 -4.62 4.42
N GLU A 21 12.30 -5.33 3.55
CA GLU A 21 13.19 -4.69 2.59
C GLU A 21 12.43 -4.09 1.41
N ALA A 22 12.72 -2.83 1.04
CA ALA A 22 12.13 -2.21 -0.15
C ALA A 22 12.40 -3.01 -1.45
N SER A 23 13.48 -3.79 -1.48
CA SER A 23 13.83 -4.69 -2.57
C SER A 23 12.81 -5.84 -2.79
N THR A 24 12.03 -6.21 -1.77
CA THR A 24 11.00 -7.26 -1.88
C THR A 24 9.66 -6.69 -2.35
N LEU A 25 9.47 -5.37 -2.26
CA LEU A 25 8.26 -4.64 -2.65
C LEU A 25 8.19 -4.43 -4.17
N THR A 26 8.22 -5.54 -4.90
CA THR A 26 8.14 -5.52 -6.35
C THR A 26 6.69 -5.35 -6.82
N PRO A 27 6.44 -4.63 -7.93
CA PRO A 27 5.09 -4.40 -8.45
C PRO A 27 4.33 -5.69 -8.79
N ASP A 28 5.04 -6.77 -9.13
CA ASP A 28 4.46 -8.07 -9.46
C ASP A 28 4.25 -8.95 -8.21
N ALA A 29 4.90 -8.63 -7.09
CA ALA A 29 4.78 -9.41 -5.87
C ALA A 29 3.40 -9.25 -5.21
N ASN A 30 3.02 -10.29 -4.47
CA ASN A 30 1.80 -10.30 -3.70
C ASN A 30 1.98 -9.49 -2.42
N VAL A 31 1.15 -8.45 -2.23
CA VAL A 31 1.23 -7.53 -1.08
C VAL A 31 1.08 -8.30 0.24
N LYS A 32 0.14 -9.25 0.28
CA LYS A 32 -0.18 -10.00 1.51
C LYS A 32 0.93 -10.98 1.86
N GLU A 33 1.52 -11.65 0.86
CA GLU A 33 2.63 -12.57 1.14
C GLU A 33 3.92 -11.83 1.48
N THR A 34 4.26 -10.77 0.73
CA THR A 34 5.50 -10.01 0.96
C THR A 34 5.52 -9.31 2.31
N LEU A 35 4.41 -8.68 2.70
CA LEU A 35 4.29 -7.97 3.98
C LEU A 35 3.76 -8.87 5.11
N SER A 36 3.54 -10.17 4.83
CA SER A 36 2.90 -11.11 5.77
C SER A 36 1.66 -10.49 6.43
N LEU A 37 0.74 -9.95 5.61
CA LEU A 37 -0.43 -9.26 6.11
C LEU A 37 -1.49 -10.26 6.60
N ASP A 38 -1.66 -10.30 7.90
CA ASP A 38 -2.81 -10.93 8.54
C ASP A 38 -4.05 -10.04 8.48
N SER A 39 -5.19 -10.59 8.89
CA SER A 39 -6.47 -9.84 8.94
C SER A 39 -6.42 -8.58 9.81
N LEU A 40 -5.51 -8.54 10.79
CA LEU A 40 -5.25 -7.35 11.62
C LEU A 40 -4.31 -6.37 10.92
N SER A 41 -3.16 -6.86 10.43
CA SER A 41 -2.14 -6.07 9.75
C SER A 41 -2.68 -5.34 8.50
N LEU A 42 -3.67 -5.94 7.82
CA LEU A 42 -4.41 -5.27 6.73
C LEU A 42 -5.13 -4.00 7.20
N VAL A 43 -5.70 -4.00 8.40
CA VAL A 43 -6.40 -2.83 8.96
C VAL A 43 -5.40 -1.74 9.32
N ASP A 44 -4.25 -2.11 9.89
CA ASP A 44 -3.15 -1.19 10.17
C ASP A 44 -2.59 -0.56 8.88
N LEU A 45 -2.35 -1.36 7.84
CA LEU A 45 -1.90 -0.87 6.53
C LEU A 45 -2.88 0.15 5.93
N VAL A 46 -4.18 -0.17 5.95
CA VAL A 46 -5.24 0.75 5.52
C VAL A 46 -5.18 2.03 6.34
N ALA A 47 -5.18 1.94 7.67
CA ALA A 47 -5.21 3.09 8.56
C ALA A 47 -4.01 4.01 8.34
N LEU A 48 -2.82 3.42 8.19
CA LEU A 48 -1.57 4.10 7.91
C LEU A 48 -1.64 4.90 6.59
N ILE A 49 -2.06 4.25 5.50
CA ILE A 49 -2.21 4.93 4.19
C ILE A 49 -3.28 6.02 4.28
N GLN A 50 -4.42 5.76 4.94
CA GLN A 50 -5.46 6.76 5.15
C GLN A 50 -4.97 7.98 5.94
N GLN A 51 -4.16 7.79 6.99
CA GLN A 51 -3.61 8.89 7.77
C GLN A 51 -2.56 9.69 6.96
N THR A 52 -1.63 8.99 6.32
CA THR A 52 -0.52 9.59 5.56
C THR A 52 -1.02 10.38 4.35
N TYR A 53 -1.97 9.83 3.60
CA TYR A 53 -2.45 10.42 2.36
C TYR A 53 -3.81 11.11 2.48
N GLN A 54 -4.41 11.08 3.68
CA GLN A 54 -5.74 11.64 3.95
C GLN A 54 -6.85 11.07 3.04
N VAL A 55 -6.64 9.84 2.54
CA VAL A 55 -7.58 9.11 1.68
C VAL A 55 -8.53 8.26 2.53
N LYS A 56 -9.68 7.88 1.97
CA LYS A 56 -10.59 6.89 2.58
C LYS A 56 -10.58 5.63 1.74
N ILE A 57 -9.86 4.61 2.23
CA ILE A 57 -9.74 3.31 1.57
C ILE A 57 -10.49 2.26 2.39
N PRO A 58 -11.60 1.68 1.92
CA PRO A 58 -12.24 0.59 2.63
C PRO A 58 -11.38 -0.67 2.62
N VAL A 59 -11.32 -1.37 3.76
CA VAL A 59 -10.60 -2.65 3.90
C VAL A 59 -11.08 -3.70 2.90
N SER A 60 -12.34 -3.63 2.46
CA SER A 60 -12.89 -4.54 1.45
C SER A 60 -12.22 -4.38 0.09
N ASP A 61 -11.90 -3.16 -0.33
CA ASP A 61 -11.16 -2.91 -1.57
C ASP A 61 -9.72 -3.39 -1.44
N LEU A 62 -9.04 -3.07 -0.33
CA LEU A 62 -7.67 -3.56 -0.10
C LEU A 62 -7.61 -5.09 0.01
N ARG A 63 -8.71 -5.76 0.42
CA ARG A 63 -8.80 -7.22 0.35
C ARG A 63 -8.88 -7.76 -1.08
N GLN A 64 -9.44 -6.99 -2.03
CA GLN A 64 -9.46 -7.35 -3.45
C GLN A 64 -8.08 -7.18 -4.08
N ILE A 65 -7.28 -6.25 -3.56
CA ILE A 65 -5.89 -6.03 -3.96
C ILE A 65 -5.05 -7.28 -3.63
N GLN A 66 -4.33 -7.76 -4.62
CA GLN A 66 -3.43 -8.90 -4.50
C GLN A 66 -1.97 -8.51 -4.72
N THR A 67 -1.69 -7.69 -5.75
CA THR A 67 -0.33 -7.29 -6.11
C THR A 67 -0.06 -5.84 -5.76
N PHE A 68 1.23 -5.50 -5.62
CA PHE A 68 1.63 -4.11 -5.37
C PHE A 68 1.21 -3.18 -6.51
N THR A 69 1.23 -3.65 -7.75
CA THR A 69 0.70 -2.90 -8.89
C THR A 69 -0.74 -2.45 -8.66
N ASP A 70 -1.60 -3.35 -8.19
CA ASP A 70 -3.01 -3.08 -7.92
C ASP A 70 -3.17 -2.12 -6.73
N LEU A 71 -2.30 -2.26 -5.71
CA LEU A 71 -2.20 -1.31 -4.58
C LEU A 71 -1.87 0.09 -5.06
N TYR A 72 -0.83 0.26 -5.88
CA TYR A 72 -0.39 1.58 -6.36
C TYR A 72 -1.44 2.23 -7.25
N ASP A 73 -2.05 1.46 -8.16
CA ASP A 73 -3.11 1.94 -9.06
C ASP A 73 -4.34 2.41 -8.27
N TYR A 74 -4.69 1.64 -7.23
CA TYR A 74 -5.76 1.99 -6.31
C TYR A 74 -5.46 3.28 -5.54
N ILE A 75 -4.27 3.37 -4.94
CA ILE A 75 -3.83 4.56 -4.22
C ILE A 75 -3.78 5.77 -5.17
N GLU A 76 -3.26 5.63 -6.38
CA GLU A 76 -3.21 6.69 -7.39
C GLU A 76 -4.61 7.20 -7.75
N SER A 77 -5.58 6.30 -7.96
CA SER A 77 -6.97 6.66 -8.27
C SER A 77 -7.72 7.29 -7.09
N HIS A 78 -7.35 6.95 -5.85
CA HIS A 78 -8.01 7.43 -4.64
C HIS A 78 -7.29 8.59 -3.94
N LEU A 79 -6.06 8.89 -4.35
CA LEU A 79 -5.32 10.06 -3.89
C LEU A 79 -6.06 11.31 -4.35
N PRO A 80 -6.35 12.27 -3.45
CA PRO A 80 -6.77 13.58 -3.88
C PRO A 80 -5.67 14.14 -4.78
N ALA A 81 -5.98 14.35 -6.06
CA ALA A 81 -5.09 15.08 -6.95
C ALA A 81 -4.84 16.45 -6.31
N ALA A 82 -3.63 16.64 -5.79
CA ALA A 82 -3.17 17.91 -5.25
C ALA A 82 -3.18 18.98 -6.35
#